data_AF-A0A852EF71-F1
#
_entry.id   AF-A0A852EF71-F1
#
_cell.length_a   1.000
_cell.length_b   1.000
_cell.length_c   1.000
_cell.angle_alpha   90.00
_cell.angle_beta   90.00
_cell.angle_gamma   90.00
#
_symmetry.space_group_name_H-M   'P 1'
#
loop_
_entity.id
_entity.type
_entity.pdbx_description
1 polymer ?
#
loop_
_entity_poly.entity_id
_entity_poly.type
_entity_poly.pdbx_seq_one_letter_code
_entity_poly.pdbx_strand_id
1 'polypeptide(L)'
;TVVKRKDVIKGIVKVPLLHLTVTASQRGVLTVFSKQCRVYVIYVQMDTAWITGCDFLPNLKYVVAVTESTIILWDYKSKESKSDGFVIKPMKNCLLCVCTVTVADNLAKDTILMGDDKGYVYLFTITSDDFIMKQSKAEKESQFKVLDSESFDIPKRKLHDDWVGRIKYFSALKRFGSCSTDSTNSFVLDDIKRLEDYLPVKEFSVPEGVNAFTYCGKAKVIVTGG
;
A
#
# COMPACT_ATOMS: atom_id res chain seq x y z
N THR A 1 -16.08 -24.17 -22.42
CA THR A 1 -16.78 -22.98 -21.91
C THR A 1 -15.85 -22.22 -20.99
N VAL A 2 -15.32 -21.07 -21.41
CA VAL A 2 -14.44 -20.26 -20.54
C VAL A 2 -15.30 -19.67 -19.44
N VAL A 3 -15.25 -20.27 -18.25
CA VAL A 3 -15.90 -19.71 -17.07
C VAL A 3 -15.27 -18.34 -16.83
N LYS A 4 -16.01 -17.25 -17.10
CA LYS A 4 -15.65 -15.90 -16.65
C LYS A 4 -15.55 -15.97 -15.13
N ARG A 5 -14.33 -16.17 -14.62
CA ARG A 5 -14.09 -16.28 -13.18
C ARG A 5 -14.24 -14.87 -12.61
N LYS A 6 -15.36 -14.62 -11.93
CA LYS A 6 -15.61 -13.36 -11.22
C LYS A 6 -14.63 -13.29 -10.06
N ASP A 7 -13.83 -12.23 -10.01
CA ASP A 7 -12.95 -11.91 -8.90
C ASP A 7 -13.25 -10.49 -8.40
N VAL A 8 -12.99 -10.26 -7.11
CA VAL A 8 -13.23 -8.97 -6.46
C VAL A 8 -11.99 -8.11 -6.64
N ILE A 9 -12.16 -6.90 -7.16
CA ILE A 9 -11.08 -5.91 -7.20
C ILE A 9 -10.98 -5.24 -5.82
N LYS A 10 -9.80 -5.32 -5.22
CA LYS A 10 -9.50 -4.80 -3.88
C LYS A 10 -8.81 -3.45 -3.92
N GLY A 11 -8.07 -3.16 -4.98
CA GLY A 11 -7.42 -1.88 -5.20
C GLY A 11 -7.50 -1.43 -6.64
N ILE A 12 -7.70 -0.13 -6.85
CA ILE A 12 -7.58 0.56 -8.14
C ILE A 12 -6.82 1.86 -7.90
N VAL A 13 -5.68 2.01 -8.56
CA VAL A 13 -4.83 3.20 -8.44
C VAL A 13 -4.54 3.75 -9.81
N LYS A 14 -4.83 5.04 -10.00
CA LYS A 14 -4.44 5.77 -11.19
C LYS A 14 -3.08 6.42 -10.96
N VAL A 15 -2.18 6.30 -11.93
CA VAL A 15 -0.84 6.89 -11.91
C VAL A 15 -0.77 7.95 -13.01
N PRO A 16 -1.16 9.21 -12.74
CA PRO A 16 -1.37 10.20 -13.78
C PRO A 16 -0.11 10.52 -14.59
N LEU A 17 1.05 10.57 -13.92
CA LEU A 17 2.35 10.88 -14.53
C LEU A 17 2.77 9.87 -15.60
N LEU A 18 2.36 8.61 -15.46
CA LEU A 18 2.69 7.53 -16.38
C LEU A 18 1.52 7.15 -17.30
N HIS A 19 0.35 7.77 -17.10
CA HIS A 19 -0.90 7.42 -17.77
C HIS A 19 -1.26 5.93 -17.64
N LEU A 20 -1.03 5.37 -16.44
CA LEU A 20 -1.33 3.98 -16.12
C LEU A 20 -2.45 3.90 -15.09
N THR A 21 -3.13 2.76 -15.08
CA THR A 21 -4.01 2.35 -13.99
C THR A 21 -3.57 0.98 -13.50
N VAL A 22 -3.38 0.82 -12.21
CA VAL A 22 -3.05 -0.45 -11.56
C VAL A 22 -4.30 -0.96 -10.88
N THR A 23 -4.58 -2.25 -11.01
CA THR A 23 -5.63 -2.93 -10.25
C THR A 23 -5.07 -4.14 -9.55
N ALA A 24 -5.63 -4.43 -8.38
CA ALA A 24 -5.37 -5.65 -7.63
C ALA A 24 -6.65 -6.43 -7.40
N SER A 25 -6.63 -7.71 -7.75
CA SER A 25 -7.71 -8.64 -7.48
C SER A 25 -7.45 -9.41 -6.19
N GLN A 26 -8.51 -9.81 -5.49
CA GLN A 26 -8.40 -10.56 -4.24
C GLN A 26 -7.62 -11.86 -4.42
N ARG A 27 -7.74 -12.55 -5.56
CA ARG A 27 -7.07 -13.83 -5.84
C ARG A 27 -5.65 -13.68 -6.40
N GLY A 28 -4.98 -12.56 -6.16
CA GLY A 28 -3.56 -12.46 -6.46
C GLY A 28 -3.22 -11.91 -7.86
N VAL A 29 -4.17 -11.35 -8.60
CA VAL A 29 -3.90 -10.79 -9.94
C VAL A 29 -3.65 -9.28 -9.83
N LEU A 30 -2.41 -8.87 -10.11
CA LEU A 30 -2.07 -7.46 -10.35
C LEU A 30 -2.10 -7.19 -11.85
N THR A 31 -2.76 -6.11 -12.26
CA THR A 31 -2.85 -5.74 -13.68
C THR A 31 -2.51 -4.27 -13.84
N VAL A 32 -1.64 -3.97 -14.81
CA VAL A 32 -1.36 -2.61 -15.26
C VAL A 32 -2.06 -2.37 -16.57
N PHE A 33 -2.86 -1.32 -16.64
CA PHE A 33 -3.57 -0.87 -17.82
C PHE A 33 -2.93 0.39 -18.39
N SER A 34 -2.92 0.52 -19.71
CA SER A 34 -2.60 1.76 -20.41
C SER A 34 -3.74 2.79 -20.27
N LYS A 35 -3.48 4.02 -20.72
CA LYS A 35 -4.47 5.11 -20.80
C LYS A 35 -5.78 4.71 -21.51
N GLN A 36 -5.72 3.80 -22.50
CA GLN A 36 -6.88 3.32 -23.26
C GLN A 36 -7.53 2.07 -22.63
N CYS A 37 -7.27 1.79 -21.35
CA CYS A 37 -7.75 0.61 -20.64
C CYS A 37 -7.33 -0.72 -21.30
N ARG A 38 -6.23 -0.72 -22.07
CA ARG A 38 -5.64 -1.95 -22.60
C ARG A 38 -4.73 -2.54 -21.55
N VAL A 39 -4.82 -3.86 -21.36
CA VAL A 39 -3.88 -4.58 -20.49
C VAL A 39 -2.48 -4.40 -21.04
N TYR A 40 -1.58 -3.86 -20.21
CA TYR A 40 -0.18 -3.68 -20.53
C TYR A 40 0.65 -4.87 -20.02
N VAL A 41 0.48 -5.22 -18.74
CA VAL A 41 1.10 -6.39 -18.13
C VAL A 41 0.23 -6.95 -17.01
N ILE A 42 0.31 -8.25 -16.78
CA ILE A 42 -0.35 -8.96 -15.68
C ILE A 42 0.72 -9.67 -14.87
N TYR A 43 0.63 -9.56 -13.54
CA TYR A 43 1.34 -10.42 -12.61
C TYR A 43 0.32 -11.27 -11.84
N VAL A 44 0.59 -12.57 -11.76
CA VAL A 44 -0.21 -13.51 -10.97
C VAL A 44 0.64 -13.98 -9.81
N GLN A 45 0.25 -13.58 -8.61
CA GLN A 45 0.78 -14.13 -7.39
C GLN A 45 0.41 -15.61 -7.31
N MET A 46 1.42 -16.47 -7.22
CA MET A 46 1.23 -17.93 -7.13
C MET A 46 0.88 -18.39 -5.70
N ASP A 47 1.08 -17.52 -4.71
CA ASP A 47 0.71 -17.75 -3.32
C ASP A 47 -0.82 -17.67 -3.13
N THR A 48 -1.37 -18.42 -2.18
CA THR A 48 -2.81 -18.51 -1.91
C THR A 48 -3.34 -17.31 -1.12
N ALA A 49 -2.45 -16.49 -0.57
CA ALA A 49 -2.81 -15.31 0.24
C ALA A 49 -3.59 -14.26 -0.57
N TRP A 50 -4.66 -13.74 0.02
CA TRP A 50 -5.47 -12.71 -0.63
C TRP A 50 -4.77 -11.36 -0.65
N ILE A 51 -4.80 -10.68 -1.81
CA ILE A 51 -4.40 -9.28 -1.89
C ILE A 51 -5.50 -8.44 -1.26
N THR A 52 -5.13 -7.55 -0.34
CA THR A 52 -6.05 -6.68 0.40
C THR A 52 -5.98 -5.23 -0.09
N GLY A 53 -4.85 -4.80 -0.67
CA GLY A 53 -4.71 -3.48 -1.27
C GLY A 53 -3.53 -3.36 -2.24
N CYS A 54 -3.51 -2.28 -3.01
CA CYS A 54 -2.38 -1.92 -3.86
C CYS A 54 -2.22 -0.40 -4.02
N ASP A 55 -0.99 0.03 -4.30
CA ASP A 55 -0.65 1.40 -4.69
C ASP A 55 0.56 1.43 -5.64
N PHE A 56 1.10 2.61 -5.94
CA PHE A 56 2.21 2.81 -6.84
C PHE A 56 3.30 3.68 -6.21
N LEU A 57 4.54 3.20 -6.27
CA LEU A 57 5.73 3.89 -5.78
C LEU A 57 6.28 4.83 -6.88
N PRO A 58 6.09 6.15 -6.79
CA PRO A 58 6.38 7.05 -7.91
C PRO A 58 7.87 7.19 -8.23
N ASN A 59 8.74 7.18 -7.23
CA ASN A 59 10.19 7.39 -7.43
C ASN A 59 10.85 6.11 -7.93
N LEU A 60 10.54 4.98 -7.29
CA LEU A 60 11.06 3.66 -7.65
C LEU A 60 10.39 3.10 -8.92
N LYS A 61 9.17 3.54 -9.23
CA LYS A 61 8.31 3.06 -10.32
C LYS A 61 7.90 1.60 -10.17
N TYR A 62 7.65 1.17 -8.94
CA TYR A 62 7.16 -0.16 -8.60
C TYR A 62 5.66 -0.12 -8.31
N VAL A 63 4.97 -1.21 -8.60
CA VAL A 63 3.66 -1.49 -8.02
C VAL A 63 3.89 -2.05 -6.62
N VAL A 64 3.17 -1.53 -5.63
CA VAL A 64 3.12 -2.12 -4.29
C VAL A 64 1.77 -2.78 -4.08
N ALA A 65 1.75 -3.99 -3.54
CA ALA A 65 0.56 -4.67 -3.09
C ALA A 65 0.79 -5.25 -1.69
N VAL A 66 -0.28 -5.35 -0.92
CA VAL A 66 -0.26 -6.02 0.39
C VAL A 66 -1.21 -7.19 0.37
N THR A 67 -0.77 -8.30 0.93
CA THR A 67 -1.62 -9.45 1.23
C THR A 67 -1.91 -9.47 2.72
N GLU A 68 -2.60 -10.50 3.20
CA GLU A 68 -2.75 -10.73 4.64
C GLU A 68 -1.40 -10.70 5.35
N SER A 69 -0.33 -11.33 4.85
CA SER A 69 0.93 -11.44 5.60
C SER A 69 2.18 -10.98 4.85
N THR A 70 2.05 -10.35 3.69
CA THR A 70 3.19 -9.99 2.84
C THR A 70 3.05 -8.62 2.19
N ILE A 71 4.19 -7.99 1.91
CA ILE A 71 4.29 -6.79 1.05
C ILE A 71 4.97 -7.23 -0.25
N ILE A 72 4.36 -6.91 -1.37
CA ILE A 72 4.84 -7.25 -2.71
C ILE A 72 5.23 -5.98 -3.41
N LEU A 73 6.48 -5.92 -3.88
CA LEU A 73 7.03 -4.85 -4.69
C LEU A 73 7.31 -5.40 -6.07
N TRP A 74 6.54 -4.99 -7.07
CA TRP A 74 6.64 -5.52 -8.43
C TRP A 74 7.16 -4.46 -9.41
N ASP A 75 8.27 -4.76 -10.08
CA ASP A 75 8.77 -4.01 -11.23
C ASP A 75 7.96 -4.41 -12.46
N TYR A 76 6.89 -3.67 -12.73
CA TYR A 76 6.03 -3.94 -13.89
C TYR A 76 6.73 -3.71 -15.25
N LYS A 77 7.96 -3.18 -15.26
CA LYS A 77 8.78 -2.98 -16.47
C LYS A 77 9.93 -3.97 -16.58
N SER A 78 10.10 -4.90 -15.64
CA SER A 78 11.16 -5.90 -15.73
C SER A 78 11.09 -6.62 -17.07
N LYS A 79 12.26 -6.83 -17.68
CA LYS A 79 12.42 -7.76 -18.80
C LYS A 79 12.87 -9.09 -18.22
N GLU A 80 12.65 -10.19 -18.93
CA GLU A 80 12.94 -11.58 -18.53
C GLU A 80 14.35 -11.84 -17.93
N SER A 81 15.30 -10.92 -18.06
CA SER A 81 16.67 -11.00 -17.51
C SER A 81 16.89 -10.32 -16.15
N LYS A 82 15.89 -9.68 -15.53
CA LYS A 82 15.97 -9.05 -14.19
C LYS A 82 14.91 -9.62 -13.26
N SER A 83 15.15 -9.60 -11.94
CA SER A 83 14.14 -10.04 -10.97
C SER A 83 12.88 -9.18 -11.08
N ASP A 84 11.72 -9.82 -11.20
CA ASP A 84 10.43 -9.14 -11.35
C ASP A 84 10.03 -8.29 -10.13
N GLY A 85 10.66 -8.51 -8.98
CA GLY A 85 10.35 -7.74 -7.79
C GLY A 85 10.85 -8.37 -6.51
N PHE A 86 10.27 -7.92 -5.40
CA PHE A 86 10.58 -8.35 -4.05
C PHE A 86 9.30 -8.70 -3.29
N VAL A 87 9.38 -9.72 -2.44
CA VAL A 87 8.31 -10.07 -1.50
C VAL A 87 8.89 -10.00 -0.09
N ILE A 88 8.32 -9.13 0.73
CA ILE A 88 8.71 -8.96 2.14
C ILE A 88 7.72 -9.74 3.00
N LYS A 89 8.22 -10.73 3.74
CA LYS A 89 7.39 -11.61 4.58
C LYS A 89 8.21 -12.24 5.72
N PRO A 90 7.57 -12.70 6.81
CA PRO A 90 6.16 -12.52 7.13
C PRO A 90 5.89 -11.20 7.86
N MET A 91 4.76 -10.56 7.59
CA MET A 91 4.22 -9.50 8.44
C MET A 91 3.49 -10.13 9.63
N LYS A 92 3.67 -9.56 10.83
CA LYS A 92 3.13 -10.14 12.08
C LYS A 92 1.61 -10.12 12.17
N ASN A 93 0.98 -9.08 11.62
CA ASN A 93 -0.47 -8.86 11.64
C ASN A 93 -1.02 -8.85 10.21
N CYS A 94 -2.34 -9.03 10.07
CA CYS A 94 -2.98 -9.10 8.76
C CYS A 94 -3.07 -7.71 8.13
N LEU A 95 -2.32 -7.43 7.06
CA LEU A 95 -2.40 -6.14 6.37
C LEU A 95 -3.70 -6.03 5.57
N LEU A 96 -4.42 -4.93 5.72
CA LEU A 96 -5.75 -4.72 5.15
C LEU A 96 -5.77 -3.63 4.07
N CYS A 97 -4.89 -2.64 4.18
CA CYS A 97 -4.83 -1.52 3.25
C CYS A 97 -3.41 -0.95 3.14
N VAL A 98 -3.13 -0.29 2.02
CA VAL A 98 -1.84 0.36 1.73
C VAL A 98 -2.07 1.69 1.01
N CYS A 99 -1.21 2.67 1.28
CA CYS A 99 -1.15 3.93 0.54
C CYS A 99 0.27 4.49 0.48
N THR A 100 0.70 4.96 -0.69
CA THR A 100 1.98 5.63 -0.88
C THR A 100 1.92 7.08 -0.43
N VAL A 101 2.93 7.49 0.32
CA VAL A 101 3.14 8.87 0.74
C VAL A 101 3.84 9.62 -0.39
N THR A 102 3.19 10.65 -0.90
CA THR A 102 3.74 11.52 -1.94
C THR A 102 4.26 12.81 -1.33
N VAL A 103 5.54 12.82 -0.97
CA VAL A 103 6.27 14.03 -0.58
C VAL A 103 7.09 14.52 -1.77
N ALA A 104 7.11 15.83 -2.00
CA ALA A 104 7.83 16.45 -3.11
C ALA A 104 9.34 16.58 -2.85
N ASP A 105 9.99 15.50 -2.38
CA ASP A 105 11.44 15.45 -2.20
C ASP A 105 12.07 14.52 -3.23
N ASN A 106 13.08 15.03 -3.94
CA ASN A 106 13.87 14.39 -5.01
C ASN A 106 14.74 13.21 -4.54
N LEU A 107 14.27 12.42 -3.59
CA LEU A 107 15.04 11.32 -3.01
C LEU A 107 14.66 10.01 -3.72
N ALA A 108 15.64 9.16 -3.97
CA ALA A 108 15.48 7.81 -4.52
C ALA A 108 14.86 6.85 -3.48
N LYS A 109 13.76 7.28 -2.87
CA LYS A 109 13.02 6.56 -1.83
C LYS A 109 11.52 6.79 -2.00
N ASP A 110 10.74 5.79 -1.64
CA ASP A 110 9.30 5.91 -1.50
C ASP A 110 8.89 5.44 -0.11
N THR A 111 7.89 6.08 0.45
CA THR A 111 7.34 5.73 1.76
C THR A 111 5.91 5.24 1.56
N ILE A 112 5.55 4.15 2.22
CA ILE A 112 4.19 3.61 2.25
C ILE A 112 3.65 3.57 3.68
N LEU A 113 2.35 3.73 3.77
CA LEU A 113 1.55 3.53 4.96
C LEU A 113 0.72 2.27 4.78
N MET A 114 0.60 1.46 5.84
CA MET A 114 -0.22 0.25 5.82
C MET A 114 -1.05 0.16 7.10
N GLY A 115 -2.27 -0.37 6.99
CA GLY A 115 -3.15 -0.62 8.14
C GLY A 115 -3.41 -2.12 8.31
N ASP A 116 -3.64 -2.58 9.54
CA ASP A 116 -3.84 -3.99 9.86
C ASP A 116 -5.14 -4.32 10.61
N ASP A 117 -5.33 -5.62 10.90
CA ASP A 117 -6.45 -6.19 11.66
C ASP A 117 -6.35 -6.03 13.19
N LYS A 118 -5.34 -5.31 13.70
CA LYS A 118 -5.13 -5.04 15.13
C LYS A 118 -5.13 -3.54 15.45
N GLY A 119 -5.50 -2.72 14.48
CA GLY A 119 -5.57 -1.26 14.62
C GLY A 119 -4.22 -0.55 14.55
N TYR A 120 -3.17 -1.22 14.09
CA TYR A 120 -1.87 -0.60 13.86
C TYR A 120 -1.79 0.03 12.48
N VAL A 121 -1.15 1.20 12.45
CA VAL A 121 -0.67 1.84 11.23
C VAL A 121 0.85 1.72 11.20
N TYR A 122 1.36 1.24 10.07
CA TYR A 122 2.77 1.02 9.79
C TYR A 122 3.29 2.11 8.88
N LEU A 123 4.54 2.49 9.09
CA LEU A 123 5.32 3.34 8.21
C LEU A 123 6.47 2.54 7.64
N PHE A 124 6.56 2.42 6.33
CA PHE A 124 7.67 1.72 5.69
C PHE A 124 8.29 2.57 4.60
N THR A 125 9.59 2.85 4.72
CA THR A 125 10.35 3.60 3.71
C THR A 125 11.28 2.65 2.99
N ILE A 126 11.22 2.68 1.66
CA ILE A 126 12.00 1.84 0.76
C ILE A 126 12.92 2.76 -0.05
N THR A 127 14.21 2.45 -0.06
CA THR A 127 15.22 3.17 -0.85
C THR A 127 15.70 2.36 -2.04
N SER A 128 16.31 3.01 -3.03
CA SER A 128 16.97 2.30 -4.14
C SER A 128 18.08 1.36 -3.66
N ASP A 129 18.77 1.73 -2.58
CA ASP A 129 19.93 1.00 -2.05
C ASP A 129 19.51 -0.30 -1.38
N ASP A 130 18.30 -0.34 -0.78
CA ASP A 130 17.71 -1.57 -0.25
C ASP A 130 17.60 -2.66 -1.32
N PHE A 131 17.36 -2.27 -2.57
CA PHE A 131 17.33 -3.20 -3.70
C PHE A 131 18.75 -3.58 -4.18
N ILE A 132 19.68 -2.63 -4.27
CA ILE A 132 21.04 -2.87 -4.77
C ILE A 132 21.82 -3.77 -3.80
N MET A 133 21.79 -3.48 -2.50
CA MET A 133 22.50 -4.25 -1.48
C MET A 133 21.94 -5.67 -1.32
N LYS A 134 20.64 -5.85 -1.52
CA LYS A 134 19.98 -7.17 -1.41
C LYS A 134 19.96 -7.92 -2.75
N GLN A 135 20.34 -7.29 -3.86
CA GLN A 135 20.54 -7.97 -5.15
C GLN A 135 21.91 -8.67 -5.28
N SER A 136 22.96 -8.17 -4.61
CA SER A 136 24.35 -8.62 -4.78
C SER A 136 24.68 -10.02 -4.25
N LYS A 137 23.77 -10.68 -3.53
CA LYS A 137 23.99 -11.99 -2.89
C LYS A 137 23.32 -13.20 -3.56
N ALA A 138 22.53 -13.02 -4.62
CA ALA A 138 21.77 -14.15 -5.21
C ALA A 138 21.92 -14.25 -6.73
N GLU A 139 22.15 -15.48 -7.19
CA GLU A 139 22.33 -15.88 -8.59
C GLU A 139 21.16 -15.50 -9.50
N LYS A 140 21.46 -15.51 -10.80
CA LYS A 140 20.60 -15.15 -11.92
C LYS A 140 19.39 -16.09 -12.04
N GLU A 141 18.32 -15.81 -11.32
CA GLU A 141 16.99 -16.34 -11.67
C GLU A 141 15.94 -15.23 -11.72
N SER A 142 15.09 -15.30 -12.74
CA SER A 142 13.96 -14.40 -13.02
C SER A 142 12.79 -14.67 -12.08
N GLN A 143 13.03 -14.58 -10.77
CA GLN A 143 12.01 -14.80 -9.74
C GLN A 143 12.01 -13.67 -8.71
N PHE A 144 10.87 -13.48 -8.05
CA PHE A 144 10.73 -12.52 -6.95
C PHE A 144 11.72 -12.86 -5.83
N LYS A 145 12.49 -11.86 -5.39
CA LYS A 145 13.40 -12.03 -4.26
C LYS A 145 12.60 -11.95 -2.95
N VAL A 146 12.63 -13.03 -2.18
CA VAL A 146 12.00 -13.06 -0.86
C VAL A 146 12.94 -12.43 0.16
N LEU A 147 12.42 -11.46 0.91
CA LEU A 147 13.12 -10.74 1.96
C LEU A 147 12.38 -10.91 3.29
N ASP A 148 13.14 -10.98 4.37
CA ASP A 148 12.57 -11.03 5.72
C ASP A 148 12.08 -9.63 6.14
N SER A 149 10.87 -9.55 6.69
CA SER A 149 10.33 -8.29 7.23
C SER A 149 11.15 -7.76 8.41
N GLU A 150 11.78 -8.64 9.18
CA GLU A 150 12.63 -8.26 10.32
C GLU A 150 13.95 -7.63 9.87
N SER A 151 14.30 -7.75 8.58
CA SER A 151 15.46 -7.09 7.98
C SER A 151 15.24 -5.61 7.64
N PHE A 152 14.09 -5.05 8.02
CA PHE A 152 13.70 -3.67 7.79
C PHE A 152 13.23 -3.03 9.09
N ASP A 153 13.56 -1.75 9.27
CA ASP A 153 12.94 -0.93 10.31
C ASP A 153 11.57 -0.46 9.80
N ILE A 154 10.51 -1.02 10.36
CA ILE A 154 9.11 -0.70 10.01
C ILE A 154 8.41 -0.20 11.29
N PRO A 155 8.53 1.10 11.61
CA PRO A 155 7.80 1.70 12.72
C PRO A 155 6.30 1.44 12.60
N LYS A 156 5.65 1.16 13.73
CA LYS A 156 4.20 0.99 13.80
C LYS A 156 3.63 1.57 15.08
N ARG A 157 2.39 2.04 15.00
CA ARG A 157 1.65 2.59 16.13
C ARG A 157 0.19 2.14 16.09
N LYS A 158 -0.34 1.72 17.24
CA LYS A 158 -1.77 1.44 17.38
C LYS A 158 -2.53 2.77 17.41
N LEU A 159 -3.42 2.97 16.45
CA LEU A 159 -4.22 4.19 16.30
C LEU A 159 -5.73 3.93 16.41
N HIS A 160 -6.14 2.67 16.28
CA HIS A 160 -7.53 2.25 16.34
C HIS A 160 -7.64 1.04 17.28
N ASP A 161 -8.79 0.85 17.92
CA ASP A 161 -9.04 -0.33 18.75
C ASP A 161 -9.62 -1.51 17.98
N ASP A 162 -9.99 -1.26 16.73
CA ASP A 162 -10.43 -2.26 15.74
C ASP A 162 -9.63 -2.11 14.44
N TRP A 163 -10.00 -2.84 13.40
CA TRP A 163 -9.29 -2.94 12.13
C TRP A 163 -9.09 -1.57 11.47
N VAL A 164 -7.93 -1.37 10.86
CA VAL A 164 -7.67 -0.21 10.00
C VAL A 164 -8.22 -0.49 8.61
N GLY A 165 -9.48 -0.12 8.37
CA GLY A 165 -10.20 -0.44 7.13
C GLY A 165 -9.70 0.33 5.91
N ARG A 166 -9.17 1.55 6.10
CA ARG A 166 -8.61 2.35 5.00
C ARG A 166 -7.55 3.31 5.50
N ILE A 167 -6.54 3.54 4.67
CA ILE A 167 -5.50 4.54 4.87
C ILE A 167 -5.29 5.36 3.60
N LYS A 168 -5.00 6.67 3.76
CA LYS A 168 -4.76 7.56 2.62
C LYS A 168 -3.85 8.72 3.01
N TYR A 169 -2.89 9.05 2.16
CA TYR A 169 -2.11 10.27 2.29
C TYR A 169 -2.72 11.41 1.47
N PHE A 170 -2.85 12.59 2.07
CA PHE A 170 -3.35 13.80 1.44
C PHE A 170 -2.21 14.80 1.27
N SER A 171 -1.55 14.81 0.11
CA SER A 171 -0.39 15.68 -0.15
C SER A 171 -0.72 17.17 0.01
N ALA A 172 -1.96 17.57 -0.33
CA ALA A 172 -2.44 18.95 -0.13
C ALA A 172 -2.53 19.37 1.35
N LEU A 173 -2.72 18.40 2.26
CA LEU A 173 -2.75 18.65 3.70
C LEU A 173 -1.39 18.34 4.36
N LYS A 174 -0.52 17.60 3.68
CA LYS A 174 0.69 16.96 4.24
C LYS A 174 0.35 16.09 5.45
N ARG A 175 -0.77 15.36 5.39
CA ARG A 175 -1.32 14.53 6.47
C ARG A 175 -1.77 13.20 5.92
N PHE A 176 -1.67 12.15 6.73
CA PHE A 176 -2.36 10.90 6.46
C PHE A 176 -3.70 10.87 7.19
N GLY A 177 -4.66 10.16 6.62
CA GLY A 177 -5.88 9.74 7.29
C GLY A 177 -5.92 8.23 7.40
N SER A 178 -6.45 7.71 8.52
CA SER A 178 -6.79 6.29 8.70
C SER A 178 -8.17 6.17 9.35
N CYS A 179 -8.91 5.13 9.02
CA CYS A 179 -10.25 4.92 9.59
C CYS A 179 -10.48 3.49 10.06
N SER A 180 -11.43 3.35 10.97
CA SER A 180 -11.88 2.12 11.58
C SER A 180 -13.38 2.16 11.84
N THR A 181 -13.99 0.98 11.94
CA THR A 181 -15.38 0.78 12.35
C THR A 181 -15.60 0.97 13.86
N ASP A 182 -14.53 1.14 14.64
CA ASP A 182 -14.62 1.51 16.04
C ASP A 182 -15.32 2.88 16.21
N SER A 183 -16.22 2.95 17.19
CA SER A 183 -16.94 4.17 17.54
C SER A 183 -16.09 5.20 18.29
N THR A 184 -15.02 4.76 18.96
CA THR A 184 -14.19 5.63 19.82
C THR A 184 -13.14 6.35 18.99
N ASN A 185 -12.29 5.58 18.32
CA ASN A 185 -11.19 6.07 17.50
C ASN A 185 -11.49 5.81 16.03
N SER A 186 -12.63 6.31 15.54
CA SER A 186 -13.13 5.98 14.20
C SER A 186 -12.29 6.53 13.05
N PHE A 187 -11.64 7.68 13.25
CA PHE A 187 -10.86 8.36 12.21
C PHE A 187 -9.70 9.14 12.81
N VAL A 188 -8.51 9.01 12.22
CA VAL A 188 -7.31 9.79 12.59
C VAL A 188 -6.86 10.61 11.39
N LEU A 189 -6.47 11.86 11.59
CA LEU A 189 -5.89 12.73 10.57
C LEU A 189 -4.68 13.49 11.10
N ASP A 190 -3.47 12.99 10.86
CA ASP A 190 -2.26 13.60 11.41
C ASP A 190 -1.03 13.51 10.50
N ASP A 191 0.08 14.07 10.99
CA ASP A 191 1.39 14.02 10.34
C ASP A 191 1.98 12.63 10.53
N ILE A 192 2.70 12.15 9.52
CA ILE A 192 3.38 10.85 9.55
C ILE A 192 4.35 10.75 10.72
N LYS A 193 4.95 11.87 11.15
CA LYS A 193 5.83 11.93 12.33
C LYS A 193 5.18 11.36 13.60
N ARG A 194 3.85 11.39 13.70
CA ARG A 194 3.12 10.80 14.84
C ARG A 194 3.27 9.29 14.93
N LEU A 195 3.62 8.61 13.85
CA LEU A 195 3.90 7.18 13.88
C LEU A 195 5.25 6.86 14.56
N GLU A 196 6.13 7.85 14.68
CA GLU A 196 7.48 7.71 15.22
C GLU A 196 7.64 8.36 16.60
N ASP A 197 7.02 9.52 16.83
CA ASP A 197 7.19 10.30 18.07
C ASP A 197 6.19 9.97 19.19
N TYR A 198 5.18 9.14 18.91
CA TYR A 198 4.17 8.68 19.86
C TYR A 198 3.36 9.78 20.58
N LEU A 199 3.45 11.05 20.15
CA LEU A 199 2.67 12.15 20.73
C LEU A 199 1.18 12.03 20.35
N PRO A 200 0.26 12.72 21.07
CA PRO A 200 -1.17 12.65 20.77
C PRO A 200 -1.51 12.91 19.30
N VAL A 201 -2.44 12.13 18.77
CA VAL A 201 -2.94 12.25 17.39
C VAL A 201 -4.29 12.98 17.36
N LYS A 202 -4.59 13.61 16.24
CA LYS A 202 -5.93 14.16 15.97
C LYS A 202 -6.89 13.05 15.56
N GLU A 203 -7.63 12.55 16.54
CA GLU A 203 -8.65 11.53 16.37
C GLU A 203 -10.08 12.11 16.44
N PHE A 204 -11.01 11.42 15.80
CA PHE A 204 -12.42 11.76 15.74
C PHE A 204 -13.25 10.51 16.03
N SER A 205 -14.28 10.69 16.85
CA SER A 205 -15.29 9.68 17.14
C SER A 205 -16.51 9.91 16.25
N VAL A 206 -16.91 8.86 15.54
CA VAL A 206 -18.16 8.77 14.80
C VAL A 206 -18.90 7.56 15.37
N PRO A 207 -20.13 7.71 15.91
CA PRO A 207 -20.80 6.63 16.64
C PRO A 207 -20.93 5.30 15.87
N GLU A 208 -21.14 5.36 14.55
CA GLU A 208 -21.27 4.18 13.68
C GLU A 208 -19.93 3.72 13.07
N GLY A 209 -18.81 4.36 13.45
CA GLY A 209 -17.51 4.15 12.84
C GLY A 209 -17.38 4.80 11.45
N VAL A 210 -16.24 4.55 10.79
CA VAL A 210 -15.94 5.08 9.45
C VAL A 210 -15.36 3.96 8.56
N ASN A 211 -16.05 3.67 7.47
CA ASN A 211 -15.67 2.67 6.47
C ASN A 211 -14.85 3.24 5.30
N ALA A 212 -15.09 4.51 4.97
CA ALA A 212 -14.38 5.19 3.90
C ALA A 212 -14.27 6.68 4.17
N PHE A 213 -13.26 7.32 3.57
CA PHE A 213 -13.11 8.76 3.64
C PHE A 213 -12.37 9.29 2.41
N THR A 214 -12.54 10.59 2.16
CA THR A 214 -11.82 11.32 1.12
C THR A 214 -11.70 12.80 1.47
N TYR A 215 -10.80 13.50 0.78
CA TYR A 215 -10.60 14.94 0.93
C TYR A 215 -10.94 15.66 -0.37
N CYS A 216 -11.77 16.70 -0.28
CA CYS A 216 -12.05 17.61 -1.38
C CYS A 216 -11.19 18.87 -1.24
N GLY A 217 -10.14 18.99 -2.06
CA GLY A 217 -9.23 20.15 -2.03
C GLY A 217 -9.90 21.49 -2.35
N LYS A 218 -10.94 21.49 -3.20
CA LYS A 218 -11.68 22.72 -3.56
C LYS A 218 -12.52 23.25 -2.40
N ALA A 219 -13.23 22.36 -1.71
CA ALA A 219 -14.07 22.72 -0.58
C ALA A 219 -13.29 22.80 0.75
N LYS A 220 -12.08 22.24 0.79
CA LYS A 220 -11.28 22.04 2.02
C LYS A 220 -12.02 21.20 3.07
N VAL A 221 -12.75 20.18 2.62
CA VAL A 221 -13.59 19.32 3.48
C VAL A 221 -13.11 17.88 3.39
N ILE A 222 -13.08 17.21 4.55
CA ILE A 222 -12.98 15.75 4.63
C ILE A 222 -14.40 15.19 4.71
N VAL A 223 -14.68 14.21 3.86
CA VAL A 223 -15.95 13.50 3.84
C VAL A 223 -15.68 12.08 4.31
N THR A 224 -16.42 11.64 5.32
CA THR A 224 -16.43 10.27 5.83
C THR A 224 -17.72 9.56 5.40
N GLY A 225 -17.66 8.24 5.29
CA GLY A 225 -18.82 7.36 5.12
C GLY A 225 -18.70 6.21 6.10
N GLY A 226 -19.70 6.09 6.98
CA GLY A 226 -19.93 4.96 7.87
C GLY A 226 -20.96 4.03 7.25
#